data_AF-A0A6N7ZSM0-F1
#
_entry.id   AF-A0A6N7ZSM0-F1
#
_cell.length_a   1.000
_cell.length_b   1.000
_cell.length_c   1.000
_cell.angle_alpha   90.00
_cell.angle_beta   90.00
_cell.angle_gamma   90.00
#
_symmetry.space_group_name_H-M   'P 1'
#
loop_
_entity.id
_entity.type
_entity.pdbx_description
1 polymer ?
#
loop_
_entity_poly.entity_id
_entity_poly.type
_entity_poly.pdbx_seq_one_letter_code
_entity_poly.pdbx_strand_id
1 'polypeptide(L)'
;MSPFEKIDAARIACGFLTVRETLEVLEGNLVLDPFSTLVSASVGFGRNNVIYPGVTLRASGAAAIVFADENTLHAGTLIEASHGDVTIGSNNQFGEGGFTAKANRDGARIQIGSNGRYLNNPSVFGACCLGDGTQILGNITVDSCSLGDGGSFMEPDPDLRGGLLKGSGVARNLCIPKGKVIVGNGTISEDNLLPQSHFHPKS
;
A
#
# COMPACT_ATOMS: atom_id res chain seq x y z
N MET A 1 15.84 32.37 12.34
CA MET A 1 15.28 31.04 12.04
C MET A 1 16.35 30.20 11.38
N SER A 2 16.75 29.10 12.01
CA SER A 2 17.72 28.15 11.49
C SER A 2 17.17 27.42 10.25
N PRO A 3 18.02 26.81 9.41
CA PRO A 3 17.55 25.98 8.30
C PRO A 3 16.59 24.86 8.74
N PHE A 4 16.83 24.23 9.90
CA PHE A 4 15.97 23.19 10.46
C PHE A 4 14.59 23.71 10.86
N GLU A 5 14.53 24.87 11.52
CA GLU A 5 13.26 25.52 11.88
C GLU A 5 12.45 25.89 10.63
N LYS A 6 13.11 26.29 9.53
CA LYS A 6 12.42 26.54 8.24
C LYS A 6 11.83 25.27 7.64
N ILE A 7 12.57 24.16 7.71
CA ILE A 7 12.10 22.85 7.23
C ILE A 7 10.87 22.42 8.04
N ASP A 8 10.97 22.46 9.37
CA ASP A 8 9.87 22.10 10.26
C ASP A 8 8.65 23.00 10.07
N ALA A 9 8.84 24.32 9.92
CA ALA A 9 7.75 25.24 9.60
C ALA A 9 7.06 24.90 8.28
N ALA A 10 7.81 24.52 7.23
CA ALA A 10 7.24 24.09 5.96
C ALA A 10 6.49 22.75 6.06
N ARG A 11 7.00 21.81 6.87
CA ARG A 11 6.32 20.53 7.14
C ARG A 11 4.99 20.75 7.85
N ILE A 12 4.99 21.54 8.92
CA ILE A 12 3.79 21.89 9.70
C ILE A 12 2.76 22.60 8.83
N ALA A 13 3.18 23.58 8.02
CA ALA A 13 2.28 24.31 7.10
C ALA A 13 1.58 23.38 6.09
N CYS A 14 2.19 22.23 5.77
CA CYS A 14 1.66 21.20 4.89
C CYS A 14 0.91 20.06 5.61
N GLY A 15 0.71 20.17 6.93
CA GLY A 15 0.01 19.16 7.74
C GLY A 15 0.85 17.93 8.10
N PHE A 16 2.17 18.07 8.11
CA PHE A 16 3.11 17.01 8.51
C PHE A 16 3.79 17.33 9.84
N LEU A 17 4.26 16.28 10.50
CA LEU A 17 5.09 16.33 11.69
C LEU A 17 6.45 16.97 11.37
N THR A 18 7.07 17.58 12.38
CA THR A 18 8.49 17.97 12.33
C THR A 18 9.38 16.74 12.09
N VAL A 19 10.65 16.96 11.74
CA VAL A 19 11.61 15.86 11.58
C VAL A 19 11.75 15.04 12.88
N ARG A 20 11.79 15.73 14.04
CA ARG A 20 11.89 15.07 15.34
C ARG A 20 10.64 14.23 15.66
N GLU A 21 9.45 14.81 15.54
CA GLU A 21 8.20 14.08 15.78
C GLU A 21 8.02 12.91 14.80
N THR A 22 8.50 13.05 13.57
CA THR A 22 8.51 11.94 12.59
C THR A 22 9.35 10.77 13.09
N LEU A 23 10.54 11.03 13.65
CA LEU A 23 11.39 10.00 14.24
C LEU A 23 10.78 9.39 15.51
N GLU A 24 10.10 10.19 16.33
CA GLU A 24 9.39 9.71 17.52
C GLU A 24 8.24 8.75 17.15
N VAL A 25 7.41 9.10 16.15
CA VAL A 25 6.33 8.21 15.65
C VAL A 25 6.87 6.93 15.00
N LEU A 26 8.05 7.01 14.40
CA LEU A 26 8.70 5.88 13.73
C LEU A 26 9.67 5.10 14.64
N GLU A 27 9.66 5.35 15.96
CA GLU A 27 10.52 4.63 16.89
C GLU A 27 10.34 3.10 16.75
N GLY A 28 11.46 2.37 16.70
CA GLY A 28 11.45 0.92 16.46
C GLY A 28 11.37 0.51 14.98
N ASN A 29 11.40 1.47 14.05
CA ASN A 29 11.47 1.25 12.61
C ASN A 29 12.79 1.77 12.02
N LEU A 30 13.18 1.25 10.86
CA LEU A 30 14.36 1.69 10.13
C LEU A 30 13.99 2.80 9.15
N VAL A 31 14.35 4.04 9.46
CA VAL A 31 14.13 5.21 8.60
C VAL A 31 15.43 5.61 7.93
N LEU A 32 15.51 5.46 6.61
CA LEU A 32 16.76 5.70 5.88
C LEU A 32 17.03 7.19 5.61
N ASP A 33 15.98 8.00 5.50
CA ASP A 33 16.08 9.46 5.37
C ASP A 33 14.84 10.16 5.98
N PRO A 34 14.94 10.68 7.21
CA PRO A 34 13.81 11.34 7.87
C PRO A 34 13.50 12.73 7.29
N PHE A 35 14.40 13.34 6.51
CA PHE A 35 14.16 14.67 5.93
C PHE A 35 13.24 14.61 4.70
N SER A 36 13.34 13.55 3.90
CA SER A 36 12.44 13.32 2.75
C SER A 36 11.19 12.50 3.09
N THR A 37 11.14 11.88 4.27
CA THR A 37 9.96 11.16 4.75
C THR A 37 8.96 12.15 5.36
N LEU A 38 7.72 12.14 4.89
CA LEU A 38 6.64 13.02 5.35
C LEU A 38 5.54 12.19 6.03
N VAL A 39 5.23 12.49 7.29
CA VAL A 39 4.24 11.74 8.09
C VAL A 39 3.33 12.73 8.81
N SER A 40 2.02 12.52 8.77
CA SER A 40 1.04 13.28 9.56
C SER A 40 0.84 12.66 10.95
N ALA A 41 0.27 13.42 11.88
CA ALA A 41 0.09 12.98 13.27
C ALA A 41 -0.80 11.74 13.46
N SER A 42 -1.82 11.55 12.61
CA SER A 42 -2.75 10.40 12.66
C SER A 42 -2.22 9.16 11.93
N VAL A 43 -0.90 9.02 11.82
CA VAL A 43 -0.25 7.84 11.26
C VAL A 43 0.36 7.01 12.39
N GLY A 44 -0.05 5.76 12.50
CA GLY A 44 0.45 4.79 13.48
C GLY A 44 1.27 3.68 12.82
N PHE A 45 2.29 3.21 13.52
CA PHE A 45 3.18 2.14 13.06
C PHE A 45 3.34 1.05 14.11
N GLY A 46 3.44 -0.19 13.63
CA GLY A 46 4.11 -1.27 14.33
C GLY A 46 5.64 -1.09 14.30
N ARG A 47 6.36 -2.20 14.41
CA ARG A 47 7.82 -2.24 14.53
C ARG A 47 8.48 -2.88 13.32
N ASN A 48 9.79 -2.66 13.21
CA ASN A 48 10.65 -3.29 12.21
C ASN A 48 10.25 -2.98 10.75
N ASN A 49 9.45 -1.95 10.53
CA ASN A 49 9.17 -1.46 9.18
C ASN A 49 10.45 -0.79 8.62
N VAL A 50 10.63 -0.85 7.30
CA VAL A 50 11.72 -0.19 6.59
C VAL A 50 11.14 0.90 5.70
N ILE A 51 11.57 2.15 5.95
CA ILE A 51 11.08 3.33 5.26
C ILE A 51 12.21 3.94 4.44
N TYR A 52 12.11 3.80 3.13
CA TYR A 52 13.03 4.40 2.18
C TYR A 52 12.78 5.91 2.01
N PRO A 53 13.75 6.65 1.43
CA PRO A 53 13.58 8.08 1.17
C PRO A 53 12.37 8.40 0.28
N GLY A 54 11.71 9.54 0.53
CA GLY A 54 10.61 10.04 -0.29
C GLY A 54 9.25 9.36 -0.07
N VAL A 55 9.05 8.69 1.05
CA VAL A 55 7.74 8.16 1.47
C VAL A 55 6.86 9.29 2.03
N THR A 56 5.60 9.34 1.62
CA THR A 56 4.62 10.34 2.09
C THR A 56 3.36 9.67 2.64
N LEU A 57 3.05 9.93 3.90
CA LEU A 57 1.92 9.38 4.63
C LEU A 57 1.10 10.52 5.20
N ARG A 58 -0.03 10.81 4.56
CA ARG A 58 -0.89 11.93 4.89
C ARG A 58 -2.20 11.43 5.47
N ALA A 59 -2.45 11.79 6.72
CA ALA A 59 -3.72 11.54 7.39
C ALA A 59 -4.30 12.88 7.85
N SER A 60 -5.59 13.13 7.63
CA SER A 60 -6.27 14.35 8.05
C SER A 60 -7.71 14.09 8.51
N GLY A 61 -8.26 15.05 9.25
CA GLY A 61 -9.59 14.93 9.83
C GLY A 61 -9.63 13.80 10.87
N ALA A 62 -10.68 12.98 10.81
CA ALA A 62 -10.85 11.82 11.68
C ALA A 62 -10.22 10.53 11.12
N ALA A 63 -9.70 10.56 9.88
CA ALA A 63 -9.14 9.39 9.23
C ALA A 63 -7.70 9.12 9.70
N ALA A 64 -7.33 7.84 9.72
CA ALA A 64 -6.01 7.38 10.13
C ALA A 64 -5.35 6.46 9.09
N ILE A 65 -4.02 6.40 9.15
CA ILE A 65 -3.22 5.36 8.47
C ILE A 65 -2.56 4.52 9.56
N VAL A 66 -2.78 3.20 9.54
CA VAL A 66 -2.19 2.30 10.55
C VAL A 66 -1.47 1.16 9.85
N PHE A 67 -0.17 1.06 10.11
CA PHE A 67 0.67 -0.07 9.70
C PHE A 67 0.90 -1.01 10.88
N ALA A 68 0.90 -2.31 10.61
CA ALA A 68 1.47 -3.30 11.51
C ALA A 68 3.01 -3.39 11.32
N ASP A 69 3.58 -4.58 11.45
CA ASP A 69 5.02 -4.78 11.57
C ASP A 69 5.68 -5.15 10.22
N GLU A 70 7.00 -4.96 10.12
CA GLU A 70 7.84 -5.58 9.08
C GLU A 70 7.46 -5.21 7.62
N ASN A 71 6.77 -4.10 7.41
CA ASN A 71 6.49 -3.61 6.05
C ASN A 71 7.72 -2.91 5.46
N THR A 72 7.90 -3.04 4.15
CA THR A 72 8.90 -2.29 3.39
C THR A 72 8.21 -1.28 2.49
N LEU A 73 8.46 0.01 2.74
CA LEU A 73 7.94 1.12 1.96
C LEU A 73 9.08 1.70 1.12
N HIS A 74 9.11 1.37 -0.17
CA HIS A 74 10.09 1.93 -1.10
C HIS A 74 9.76 3.37 -1.48
N ALA A 75 10.76 4.05 -2.06
CA ALA A 75 10.65 5.42 -2.54
C ALA A 75 9.44 5.61 -3.48
N GLY A 76 8.75 6.75 -3.32
CA GLY A 76 7.53 7.06 -4.08
C GLY A 76 6.26 6.40 -3.54
N THR A 77 6.31 5.74 -2.38
CA THR A 77 5.10 5.32 -1.67
C THR A 77 4.36 6.55 -1.14
N LEU A 78 3.11 6.73 -1.59
CA LEU A 78 2.18 7.77 -1.17
C LEU A 78 0.91 7.15 -0.63
N ILE A 79 0.59 7.39 0.64
CA ILE A 79 -0.67 6.94 1.23
C ILE A 79 -1.41 8.14 1.82
N GLU A 80 -2.69 8.29 1.45
CA GLU A 80 -3.54 9.41 1.84
C GLU A 80 -4.85 8.88 2.47
N ALA A 81 -5.11 9.26 3.72
CA ALA A 81 -6.35 9.01 4.43
C ALA A 81 -6.97 10.37 4.83
N SER A 82 -8.06 10.76 4.19
CA SER A 82 -8.74 12.03 4.52
C SER A 82 -10.25 11.91 4.68
N HIS A 83 -10.85 10.87 4.11
CA HIS A 83 -12.28 10.59 4.23
C HIS A 83 -12.57 9.20 4.82
N GLY A 84 -11.60 8.28 4.74
CA GLY A 84 -11.66 7.02 5.46
C GLY A 84 -10.28 6.45 5.73
N ASP A 85 -10.26 5.41 6.56
CA ASP A 85 -9.01 4.84 7.07
C ASP A 85 -8.28 4.01 6.02
N VAL A 86 -6.96 3.94 6.20
CA VAL A 86 -6.08 2.97 5.53
C VAL A 86 -5.45 2.08 6.59
N THR A 87 -5.79 0.80 6.61
CA THR A 87 -5.21 -0.19 7.55
C THR A 87 -4.37 -1.20 6.80
N ILE A 88 -3.14 -1.43 7.25
CA ILE A 88 -2.14 -2.24 6.57
C ILE A 88 -1.59 -3.29 7.56
N GLY A 89 -1.65 -4.56 7.17
CA GLY A 89 -1.08 -5.68 7.92
C GLY A 89 0.45 -5.70 7.91
N SER A 90 1.03 -6.85 8.23
CA SER A 90 2.47 -6.99 8.39
C SER A 90 3.15 -7.52 7.12
N ASN A 91 4.47 -7.37 7.02
CA ASN A 91 5.27 -8.05 5.99
C ASN A 91 4.88 -7.72 4.53
N ASN A 92 4.34 -6.53 4.27
CA ASN A 92 4.04 -6.10 2.91
C ASN A 92 5.23 -5.41 2.23
N GLN A 93 5.26 -5.48 0.90
CA GLN A 93 6.18 -4.71 0.07
C GLN A 93 5.42 -3.70 -0.79
N PHE A 94 5.71 -2.40 -0.60
CA PHE A 94 5.15 -1.29 -1.39
C PHE A 94 6.25 -0.69 -2.28
N GLY A 95 6.10 -0.84 -3.60
CA GLY A 95 7.18 -0.64 -4.56
C GLY A 95 8.15 -1.84 -4.59
N GLU A 96 9.22 -1.86 -5.37
CA GLU A 96 9.86 -0.76 -6.09
C GLU A 96 9.00 -0.16 -7.22
N GLY A 97 9.32 1.09 -7.61
CA GLY A 97 8.61 1.83 -8.66
C GLY A 97 7.46 2.72 -8.18
N GLY A 98 7.26 2.84 -6.87
CA GLY A 98 6.19 3.62 -6.25
C GLY A 98 4.94 2.79 -5.95
N PHE A 99 4.11 3.33 -5.07
CA PHE A 99 2.82 2.78 -4.67
C PHE A 99 1.93 3.95 -4.25
N THR A 100 0.67 3.98 -4.69
CA THR A 100 -0.29 4.98 -4.22
C THR A 100 -1.49 4.30 -3.59
N ALA A 101 -1.93 4.75 -2.42
CA ALA A 101 -3.25 4.40 -1.89
C ALA A 101 -3.96 5.64 -1.35
N LYS A 102 -5.21 5.88 -1.77
CA LYS A 102 -5.97 7.05 -1.32
C LYS A 102 -7.40 6.70 -0.90
N ALA A 103 -7.67 6.83 0.38
CA ALA A 103 -9.00 6.84 0.97
C ALA A 103 -9.46 8.31 1.17
N ASN A 104 -9.60 9.02 0.05
CA ASN A 104 -9.74 10.49 0.02
C ASN A 104 -11.04 11.01 -0.61
N ARG A 105 -12.07 10.16 -0.67
CA ARG A 105 -13.42 10.52 -1.08
C ARG A 105 -14.45 9.81 -0.20
N ASP A 106 -15.68 10.30 -0.18
CA ASP A 106 -16.76 9.70 0.61
C ASP A 106 -16.92 8.20 0.31
N GLY A 107 -17.08 7.42 1.38
CA GLY A 107 -17.22 5.96 1.31
C GLY A 107 -15.92 5.20 0.99
N ALA A 108 -14.80 5.88 0.75
CA ALA A 108 -13.52 5.22 0.54
C ALA A 108 -12.96 4.68 1.87
N ARG A 109 -12.40 3.47 1.82
CA ARG A 109 -11.69 2.81 2.92
C ARG A 109 -10.81 1.74 2.31
N ILE A 110 -9.54 1.69 2.71
CA ILE A 110 -8.58 0.75 2.13
C ILE A 110 -8.07 -0.16 3.24
N GLN A 111 -8.32 -1.46 3.08
CA GLN A 111 -7.73 -2.49 3.93
C GLN A 111 -6.74 -3.31 3.10
N ILE A 112 -5.54 -3.47 3.64
CA ILE A 112 -4.48 -4.29 3.08
C ILE A 112 -4.06 -5.27 4.17
N GLY A 113 -4.11 -6.56 3.87
CA GLY A 113 -3.68 -7.64 4.75
C GLY A 113 -2.16 -7.69 4.89
N SER A 114 -1.66 -8.87 5.22
CA SER A 114 -0.23 -9.14 5.44
C SER A 114 0.39 -9.88 4.26
N ASN A 115 1.72 -9.85 4.15
CA ASN A 115 2.50 -10.64 3.18
C ASN A 115 2.22 -10.32 1.69
N GLY A 116 1.69 -9.14 1.38
CA GLY A 116 1.37 -8.71 0.02
C GLY A 116 2.54 -8.06 -0.72
N ARG A 117 2.43 -7.97 -2.05
CA ARG A 117 3.41 -7.28 -2.91
C ARG A 117 2.73 -6.36 -3.91
N TYR A 118 3.09 -5.08 -3.86
CA TYR A 118 2.49 -4.03 -4.67
C TYR A 118 3.58 -3.29 -5.43
N LEU A 119 3.90 -3.78 -6.63
CA LEU A 119 5.14 -3.43 -7.35
C LEU A 119 4.84 -2.70 -8.66
N ASN A 120 5.78 -1.85 -9.08
CA ASN A 120 5.77 -1.13 -10.35
C ASN A 120 4.59 -0.14 -10.50
N ASN A 121 4.43 0.74 -9.51
CA ASN A 121 3.51 1.87 -9.51
C ASN A 121 2.00 1.53 -9.53
N PRO A 122 1.48 0.56 -8.75
CA PRO A 122 0.04 0.41 -8.62
C PRO A 122 -0.56 1.55 -7.81
N SER A 123 -1.84 1.85 -8.06
CA SER A 123 -2.60 2.88 -7.35
C SER A 123 -3.94 2.33 -6.87
N VAL A 124 -4.28 2.51 -5.59
CA VAL A 124 -5.47 1.94 -4.93
C VAL A 124 -6.39 3.05 -4.44
N PHE A 125 -7.68 2.98 -4.79
CA PHE A 125 -8.69 4.00 -4.49
C PHE A 125 -10.02 3.38 -4.05
N GLY A 126 -10.89 4.20 -3.46
CA GLY A 126 -12.25 3.79 -3.14
C GLY A 126 -12.33 2.81 -1.97
N ALA A 127 -13.29 1.90 -2.02
CA ALA A 127 -13.53 0.90 -0.96
C ALA A 127 -12.84 -0.42 -1.32
N CYS A 128 -11.57 -0.57 -0.96
CA CYS A 128 -10.75 -1.73 -1.31
C CYS A 128 -10.50 -2.65 -0.10
N CYS A 129 -10.57 -3.95 -0.35
CA CYS A 129 -10.14 -4.99 0.60
C CYS A 129 -9.15 -5.93 -0.09
N LEU A 130 -7.87 -5.75 0.18
CA LEU A 130 -6.79 -6.59 -0.32
C LEU A 130 -6.39 -7.54 0.81
N GLY A 131 -6.79 -8.79 0.74
CA GLY A 131 -6.50 -9.81 1.75
C GLY A 131 -5.01 -10.15 1.91
N ASP A 132 -4.73 -11.09 2.79
CA ASP A 132 -3.38 -11.61 3.00
C ASP A 132 -2.81 -12.24 1.72
N GLY A 133 -1.51 -12.04 1.49
CA GLY A 133 -0.76 -12.61 0.37
C GLY A 133 -1.13 -12.05 -1.01
N THR A 134 -2.00 -11.04 -1.06
CA THR A 134 -2.46 -10.45 -2.32
C THR A 134 -1.36 -9.65 -3.02
N GLN A 135 -1.50 -9.54 -4.34
CA GLN A 135 -0.47 -8.93 -5.17
C GLN A 135 -1.09 -8.00 -6.23
N ILE A 136 -0.45 -6.87 -6.46
CA ILE A 136 -0.72 -5.99 -7.60
C ILE A 136 0.61 -5.69 -8.27
N LEU A 137 0.81 -6.23 -9.47
CA LEU A 137 2.09 -6.23 -10.17
C LEU A 137 1.98 -5.46 -11.49
N GLY A 138 2.44 -4.21 -11.47
CA GLY A 138 2.41 -3.31 -12.62
C GLY A 138 1.55 -2.06 -12.38
N ASN A 139 1.57 -1.17 -13.37
CA ASN A 139 0.90 0.13 -13.32
C ASN A 139 -0.62 -0.03 -13.48
N ILE A 140 -1.26 -0.46 -12.40
CA ILE A 140 -2.68 -0.76 -12.33
C ILE A 140 -3.35 0.22 -11.36
N THR A 141 -4.39 0.89 -11.83
CA THR A 141 -5.34 1.60 -10.98
C THR A 141 -6.42 0.64 -10.52
N VAL A 142 -6.47 0.39 -9.21
CA VAL A 142 -7.48 -0.41 -8.53
C VAL A 142 -8.46 0.54 -7.85
N ASP A 143 -9.74 0.47 -8.21
CA ASP A 143 -10.80 1.26 -7.57
C ASP A 143 -11.92 0.35 -7.09
N SER A 144 -12.12 0.32 -5.77
CA SER A 144 -13.21 -0.40 -5.11
C SER A 144 -13.25 -1.90 -5.43
N CYS A 145 -12.07 -2.56 -5.42
CA CYS A 145 -11.94 -3.99 -5.66
C CYS A 145 -11.69 -4.79 -4.38
N SER A 146 -11.98 -6.09 -4.42
CA SER A 146 -11.59 -7.05 -3.40
C SER A 146 -10.67 -8.13 -3.98
N LEU A 147 -9.52 -8.35 -3.34
CA LEU A 147 -8.62 -9.47 -3.65
C LEU A 147 -8.65 -10.40 -2.45
N GLY A 148 -9.02 -11.66 -2.68
CA GLY A 148 -9.22 -12.66 -1.65
C GLY A 148 -7.91 -13.13 -1.01
N ASP A 149 -7.97 -13.35 0.29
CA ASP A 149 -6.87 -13.75 1.15
C ASP A 149 -6.26 -15.08 0.70
N GLY A 150 -4.98 -15.31 0.97
CA GLY A 150 -4.29 -16.57 0.75
C GLY A 150 -2.84 -16.54 1.22
N GLY A 151 -2.07 -17.55 0.82
CA GLY A 151 -0.63 -17.57 1.04
C GLY A 151 0.07 -16.45 0.28
N SER A 152 1.27 -16.07 0.71
CA SER A 152 2.09 -15.09 0.00
C SER A 152 2.54 -15.61 -1.37
N PHE A 153 3.26 -14.79 -2.14
CA PHE A 153 3.89 -15.24 -3.39
C PHE A 153 4.87 -16.42 -3.22
N MET A 154 5.29 -16.73 -1.99
CA MET A 154 6.15 -17.87 -1.63
C MET A 154 5.36 -19.16 -1.38
N GLU A 155 4.02 -19.10 -1.31
CA GLU A 155 3.17 -20.28 -1.17
C GLU A 155 3.45 -21.27 -2.32
N PRO A 156 3.82 -22.52 -2.01
CA PRO A 156 4.14 -23.54 -3.00
C PRO A 156 2.99 -23.85 -3.96
N ASP A 157 1.74 -23.95 -3.48
CA ASP A 157 0.60 -24.13 -4.36
C ASP A 157 0.08 -22.77 -4.84
N PRO A 158 0.27 -22.40 -6.11
CA PRO A 158 -0.16 -21.10 -6.63
C PRO A 158 -1.66 -20.85 -6.50
N ASP A 159 -2.48 -21.90 -6.45
CA ASP A 159 -3.93 -21.76 -6.28
C ASP A 159 -4.33 -21.55 -4.80
N LEU A 160 -3.38 -21.57 -3.87
CA LEU A 160 -3.58 -21.20 -2.46
C LEU A 160 -3.10 -19.77 -2.15
N ARG A 161 -2.45 -19.10 -3.10
CA ARG A 161 -1.98 -17.71 -2.98
C ARG A 161 -3.13 -16.71 -2.83
N GLY A 162 -2.85 -15.52 -2.31
CA GLY A 162 -3.79 -14.41 -2.37
C GLY A 162 -4.12 -14.02 -3.82
N GLY A 163 -5.26 -13.36 -4.02
CA GLY A 163 -5.70 -12.84 -5.31
C GLY A 163 -4.65 -11.90 -5.94
N LEU A 164 -4.52 -11.95 -7.27
CA LEU A 164 -3.47 -11.26 -8.01
C LEU A 164 -4.03 -10.42 -9.17
N LEU A 165 -3.55 -9.18 -9.27
CA LEU A 165 -3.65 -8.34 -10.47
C LEU A 165 -2.27 -8.18 -11.12
N LYS A 166 -2.17 -8.38 -12.44
CA LYS A 166 -0.90 -8.23 -13.16
C LYS A 166 -1.06 -7.53 -14.50
N GLY A 167 -0.13 -6.63 -14.82
CA GLY A 167 -0.08 -5.90 -16.08
C GLY A 167 -0.28 -4.39 -15.90
N SER A 168 -1.13 -3.77 -16.71
CA SER A 168 -1.34 -2.32 -16.67
C SER A 168 -2.77 -1.95 -17.01
N GLY A 169 -3.25 -0.83 -16.45
CA GLY A 169 -4.57 -0.29 -16.77
C GLY A 169 -5.47 -0.12 -15.56
N VAL A 170 -6.78 -0.35 -15.72
CA VAL A 170 -7.76 -0.05 -14.67
C VAL A 170 -8.61 -1.28 -14.31
N ALA A 171 -8.65 -1.60 -13.03
CA ALA A 171 -9.56 -2.55 -12.39
C ALA A 171 -10.57 -1.78 -11.53
N ARG A 172 -11.87 -1.95 -11.79
CA ARG A 172 -12.93 -1.33 -10.96
C ARG A 172 -13.96 -2.35 -10.56
N ASN A 173 -14.37 -2.34 -9.30
CA ASN A 173 -15.46 -3.16 -8.77
C ASN A 173 -15.27 -4.67 -9.03
N LEU A 174 -14.03 -5.15 -9.02
CA LEU A 174 -13.71 -6.56 -9.27
C LEU A 174 -13.58 -7.34 -7.96
N CYS A 175 -13.99 -8.60 -7.98
CA CYS A 175 -13.68 -9.56 -6.92
C CYS A 175 -12.74 -10.64 -7.48
N ILE A 176 -11.54 -10.75 -6.93
CA ILE A 176 -10.52 -11.72 -7.37
C ILE A 176 -10.32 -12.74 -6.25
N PRO A 177 -10.85 -13.95 -6.38
CA PRO A 177 -10.74 -14.96 -5.33
C PRO A 177 -9.28 -15.39 -5.04
N LYS A 178 -9.09 -16.05 -3.90
CA LYS A 178 -7.88 -16.82 -3.58
C LYS A 178 -7.47 -17.69 -4.78
N GLY A 179 -6.17 -17.72 -5.06
CA GLY A 179 -5.58 -18.55 -6.11
C GLY A 179 -5.91 -18.09 -7.52
N LYS A 180 -6.61 -16.96 -7.68
CA LYS A 180 -6.96 -16.41 -8.99
C LYS A 180 -6.09 -15.22 -9.34
N VAL A 181 -5.97 -14.99 -10.63
CA VAL A 181 -5.26 -13.88 -11.23
C VAL A 181 -6.07 -13.31 -12.38
N ILE A 182 -6.05 -11.99 -12.52
CA ILE A 182 -6.36 -11.34 -13.79
C ILE A 182 -5.07 -10.73 -14.34
N VAL A 183 -4.71 -11.11 -15.57
CA VAL A 183 -3.65 -10.48 -16.34
C VAL A 183 -4.27 -9.60 -17.41
N GLY A 184 -3.92 -8.31 -17.47
CA GLY A 184 -4.52 -7.38 -18.43
C GLY A 184 -3.62 -6.23 -18.82
N ASN A 185 -3.86 -5.67 -20.02
CA ASN A 185 -3.24 -4.44 -20.50
C ASN A 185 -4.32 -3.51 -21.06
N GLY A 186 -4.64 -2.44 -20.33
CA GLY A 186 -5.73 -1.51 -20.64
C GLY A 186 -6.92 -1.68 -19.70
N THR A 187 -7.94 -2.43 -20.12
CA THR A 187 -9.09 -2.72 -19.23
C THR A 187 -8.90 -4.08 -18.58
N ILE A 188 -9.01 -4.14 -17.26
CA ILE A 188 -8.96 -5.38 -16.48
C ILE A 188 -10.41 -5.82 -16.22
N SER A 189 -10.77 -7.02 -16.67
CA SER A 189 -12.13 -7.60 -16.59
C SER A 189 -12.12 -8.96 -15.90
N GLU A 190 -13.24 -9.33 -15.27
CA GLU A 190 -13.45 -10.66 -14.68
C GLU A 190 -13.41 -11.79 -15.72
N ASP A 191 -13.67 -11.50 -17.00
CA ASP A 191 -13.57 -12.50 -18.08
C ASP A 191 -12.15 -13.05 -18.24
N ASN A 192 -11.14 -12.32 -17.76
CA ASN A 192 -9.74 -12.68 -17.81
C ASN A 192 -9.27 -13.42 -16.54
N LEU A 193 -10.20 -13.83 -15.67
CA LEU A 193 -9.89 -14.50 -14.41
C LEU A 193 -9.43 -15.94 -14.65
N LEU A 194 -8.20 -16.24 -14.26
CA LEU A 194 -7.57 -17.55 -14.41
C LEU A 194 -7.05 -18.06 -13.05
N PRO A 195 -6.93 -19.39 -12.85
CA PRO A 195 -6.14 -19.91 -11.75
C PRO A 195 -4.68 -19.49 -11.91
N GLN A 196 -3.99 -19.21 -10.81
CA GLN A 196 -2.57 -18.87 -10.85
C GLN A 196 -1.73 -20.04 -11.35
N SER A 197 -2.19 -21.29 -11.15
CA SER A 197 -1.55 -22.48 -11.72
C SER A 197 -1.48 -22.50 -13.25
N HIS A 198 -2.30 -21.68 -13.94
CA HIS A 198 -2.18 -21.47 -15.39
C HIS A 198 -0.81 -20.90 -15.79
N PHE A 199 -0.24 -20.03 -14.95
CA PHE A 199 1.06 -19.39 -15.19
C PHE A 199 2.21 -20.03 -14.41
N HIS A 200 1.90 -20.76 -13.34
CA HIS A 200 2.86 -21.42 -12.47
C HIS A 200 2.40 -22.87 -12.23
N PRO A 201 2.81 -23.85 -13.04
CA PRO A 201 2.38 -25.23 -12.85
C PRO A 201 2.73 -25.75 -11.45
N LYS A 202 1.83 -26.56 -10.86
CA LYS A 202 2.11 -27.24 -9.58
C LYS A 202 3.25 -28.24 -9.78
N SER A 203 4.29 -28.12 -8.97
CA SER A 203 5.40 -29.06 -8.88
C SER A 203 5.06 -30.28 -8.05
#